data_AF-A0A660UMM0-F1
#
_entry.id   AF-A0A660UMM0-F1
#
_cell.length_a   1.000
_cell.length_b   1.000
_cell.length_c   1.000
_cell.angle_alpha   90.00
_cell.angle_beta   90.00
_cell.angle_gamma   90.00
#
_symmetry.space_group_name_H-M   'P 1'
#
loop_
_entity.id
_entity.type
_entity.pdbx_description
1 polymer ?
#
loop_
_entity_poly.entity_id
_entity_poly.type
_entity_poly.pdbx_seq_one_letter_code
_entity_poly.pdbx_strand_id
1 'polypeptide(L)'
;YADAGYAQDPGSVRVQIPKDVSSGNVLRFVDSIMQLDVEPHVPAVVVINERTGTIVVGGNVTITETAVAQGALVVKIKEEQLVSQPIAPFSRGATTAVVPDSTVSVSEGEGHLITVPTTVTVEELANALNAIGATPNDLIAIFDALNKAGALQAKLEMM
;
A
#
# COMPACT_ATOMS: atom_id res chain seq x y z
N TYR A 1 13.47 -26.00 -5.20
CA TYR A 1 14.05 -26.41 -6.49
C TYR A 1 14.23 -25.17 -7.34
N ALA A 2 15.46 -24.70 -7.53
CA ALA A 2 15.71 -23.54 -8.39
C ALA A 2 15.36 -23.88 -9.85
N ASP A 3 14.79 -22.93 -10.59
CA ASP A 3 14.42 -23.03 -12.02
C ASP A 3 13.41 -24.12 -12.40
N ALA A 4 12.71 -24.71 -11.42
CA ALA A 4 11.69 -25.73 -11.67
C ALA A 4 10.35 -25.15 -12.15
N GLY A 5 10.17 -23.83 -12.10
CA GLY A 5 8.93 -23.19 -12.55
C GLY A 5 9.16 -21.79 -13.10
N TYR A 6 8.35 -21.41 -14.08
CA TYR A 6 8.35 -20.07 -14.67
C TYR A 6 6.92 -19.62 -15.00
N ALA A 7 6.66 -18.32 -14.90
CA ALA A 7 5.38 -17.74 -15.30
C ALA A 7 5.25 -17.79 -16.82
N GLN A 8 4.18 -18.41 -17.32
CA GLN A 8 3.89 -18.47 -18.76
C GLN A 8 3.06 -17.26 -19.20
N ASP A 9 2.11 -16.84 -18.36
CA ASP A 9 1.24 -15.67 -18.52
C ASP A 9 0.74 -15.20 -17.13
N PRO A 10 0.03 -14.06 -17.00
CA PRO A 10 -0.38 -13.51 -15.71
C PRO A 10 -1.24 -14.44 -14.82
N GLY A 11 -1.84 -15.50 -15.39
CA GLY A 11 -2.66 -16.47 -14.65
C GLY A 11 -2.10 -17.89 -14.62
N SER A 12 -0.98 -18.16 -15.30
CA SER A 12 -0.47 -19.53 -15.50
C SER A 12 1.01 -19.64 -15.19
N VAL A 13 1.36 -20.62 -14.36
CA VAL A 13 2.74 -20.99 -14.05
C VAL A 13 3.02 -22.38 -14.59
N ARG A 14 4.07 -22.53 -15.39
CA ARG A 14 4.52 -23.84 -15.84
C ARG A 14 5.57 -24.36 -14.87
N VAL A 15 5.36 -25.57 -14.37
CA VAL A 15 6.30 -26.25 -13.47
C VAL A 15 6.80 -27.53 -14.13
N GLN A 16 8.12 -27.70 -14.15
CA GLN A 16 8.78 -28.93 -14.55
C GLN A 16 9.09 -29.77 -13.31
N ILE A 17 8.78 -31.07 -13.36
CA ILE A 17 9.08 -31.99 -12.28
C ILE A 17 10.62 -32.07 -12.12
N PRO A 18 11.18 -31.70 -10.96
CA PRO A 18 12.61 -31.77 -10.73
C PRO A 18 13.13 -33.21 -10.81
N LYS A 19 14.35 -33.40 -11.35
CA LYS A 19 14.97 -34.73 -11.50
C LYS A 19 15.17 -35.46 -10.17
N ASP A 20 15.25 -34.72 -9.06
CA ASP A 20 15.42 -35.25 -7.70
C ASP A 20 14.12 -35.82 -7.12
N VAL A 21 12.96 -35.54 -7.73
CA VAL A 21 11.67 -36.11 -7.32
C VAL A 21 11.53 -37.49 -7.95
N SER A 22 11.63 -38.53 -7.12
CA SER A 22 11.41 -39.91 -7.54
C SER A 22 9.98 -40.12 -8.05
N SER A 23 9.77 -41.05 -8.99
CA SER A 23 8.48 -41.30 -9.64
C SER A 23 7.32 -41.56 -8.66
N GLY A 24 7.59 -42.13 -7.48
CA GLY A 24 6.59 -42.35 -6.42
C GLY A 24 6.20 -41.12 -5.60
N ASN A 25 6.98 -40.03 -5.68
CA ASN A 25 6.77 -38.80 -4.90
C ASN A 25 6.20 -37.64 -5.73
N VAL A 26 5.95 -37.86 -7.03
CA VAL A 26 5.39 -36.85 -7.93
C VAL A 26 4.03 -36.37 -7.45
N LEU A 27 3.16 -37.27 -6.97
CA LEU A 27 1.85 -36.91 -6.44
C LEU A 27 1.96 -35.96 -5.24
N ARG A 28 2.88 -36.26 -4.31
CA ARG A 28 3.13 -35.41 -3.13
C ARG A 28 3.70 -34.04 -3.52
N PHE A 29 4.53 -33.99 -4.56
CA PHE A 29 5.06 -32.75 -5.10
C PHE A 29 3.95 -31.88 -5.72
N VAL A 30 3.04 -32.47 -6.50
CA VAL A 30 1.89 -31.75 -7.07
C VAL A 30 0.97 -31.21 -5.98
N ASP A 31 0.63 -32.05 -4.98
CA ASP A 31 -0.19 -31.64 -3.84
C ASP A 31 0.44 -30.46 -3.08
N SER A 32 1.75 -30.48 -2.86
CA SER A 32 2.46 -29.38 -2.20
C SER A 32 2.42 -28.06 -2.97
N ILE A 33 2.29 -28.09 -4.30
CA ILE A 33 2.14 -26.88 -5.13
C ILE A 33 0.69 -26.38 -5.08
N MET A 34 -0.28 -27.28 -5.11
CA MET A 34 -1.71 -26.93 -5.09
C MET A 34 -2.16 -26.33 -3.74
N GLN A 35 -1.40 -26.57 -2.67
CA GLN A 35 -1.66 -26.01 -1.34
C GLN A 35 -1.04 -24.61 -1.14
N LEU A 36 -0.32 -24.04 -2.12
CA LEU A 36 0.14 -22.66 -1.99
C LEU A 36 -1.04 -21.70 -2.10
N ASP A 37 -1.27 -20.96 -1.03
CA ASP A 37 -2.05 -19.73 -1.08
C ASP A 37 -1.23 -18.66 -1.81
N VAL A 38 -1.78 -18.16 -2.92
CA VAL A 38 -1.20 -17.07 -3.70
C VAL A 38 -2.17 -15.90 -3.69
N GLU A 39 -1.66 -14.71 -3.39
CA GLU A 39 -2.43 -13.47 -3.53
C GLU A 39 -2.31 -12.98 -4.97
N PRO A 40 -3.38 -13.06 -5.79
CA PRO A 40 -3.33 -12.57 -7.15
C PRO A 40 -3.22 -11.04 -7.14
N HIS A 41 -2.50 -10.50 -8.11
CA HIS A 41 -2.50 -9.06 -8.33
C HIS A 41 -3.86 -8.61 -8.87
N VAL A 42 -4.59 -7.82 -8.08
CA VAL A 42 -5.86 -7.21 -8.50
C VAL A 42 -5.55 -5.83 -9.09
N PRO A 43 -5.98 -5.53 -10.34
CA PRO A 43 -5.77 -4.21 -10.90
C PRO A 43 -6.50 -3.17 -10.06
N ALA A 44 -5.80 -2.08 -9.75
CA ALA A 44 -6.35 -0.93 -9.07
C ALA A 44 -7.30 -0.18 -10.01
N VAL A 45 -8.59 -0.07 -9.66
CA VAL A 45 -9.62 0.59 -10.48
C VAL A 45 -10.45 1.53 -9.59
N VAL A 46 -10.72 2.72 -10.09
CA VAL A 46 -11.66 3.68 -9.50
C VAL A 46 -12.78 3.92 -10.49
N VAL A 47 -14.01 3.62 -10.07
CA VAL A 47 -15.22 3.87 -10.86
C VAL A 47 -15.97 5.03 -10.24
N ILE A 48 -16.28 6.06 -11.03
CA ILE A 48 -17.07 7.21 -10.58
C ILE A 48 -18.33 7.28 -11.41
N ASN A 49 -19.49 7.32 -10.73
CA ASN A 49 -20.76 7.57 -11.40
C ASN A 49 -21.06 9.07 -11.44
N GLU A 50 -21.12 9.65 -12.64
CA GLU A 50 -21.20 11.11 -12.79
C GLU A 50 -22.53 11.68 -12.29
N ARG A 51 -23.61 10.91 -12.45
CA ARG A 51 -24.97 11.33 -12.09
C ARG A 51 -25.22 11.27 -10.58
N THR A 52 -24.63 10.30 -9.90
CA THR A 52 -24.91 10.04 -8.47
C THR A 52 -23.78 10.48 -7.55
N GLY A 53 -22.58 10.73 -8.08
CA GLY A 53 -21.38 10.99 -7.26
C GLY A 53 -20.88 9.75 -6.51
N THR A 54 -21.38 8.56 -6.87
CA THR A 54 -20.94 7.31 -6.24
C THR A 54 -19.51 6.99 -6.69
N ILE A 55 -18.62 6.71 -5.75
CA ILE A 55 -17.23 6.29 -6.00
C ILE A 55 -17.08 4.85 -5.54
N VAL A 56 -16.57 3.98 -6.42
CA VAL A 56 -16.23 2.59 -6.11
C VAL A 56 -14.73 2.40 -6.32
N VAL A 57 -14.07 1.88 -5.29
CA VAL A 57 -12.62 1.63 -5.29
C VAL A 57 -12.42 0.11 -5.30
N GLY A 58 -11.62 -0.38 -6.26
CA GLY A 58 -11.24 -1.79 -6.38
C GLY A 58 -9.73 -1.96 -6.35
N GLY A 59 -9.24 -2.95 -5.59
CA GLY A 59 -7.82 -3.18 -5.40
C GLY A 59 -7.16 -2.15 -4.49
N ASN A 60 -5.82 -2.09 -4.51
CA ASN A 60 -5.05 -1.14 -3.71
C ASN A 60 -4.81 0.14 -4.51
N VAL A 61 -5.63 1.18 -4.27
CA VAL A 61 -5.50 2.46 -4.96
C VAL A 61 -4.81 3.49 -4.08
N THR A 62 -3.70 4.02 -4.58
CA THR A 62 -2.89 5.03 -3.89
C THR A 62 -2.74 6.31 -4.71
N ILE A 63 -2.52 7.43 -4.02
CA ILE A 63 -2.27 8.75 -4.63
C ILE A 63 -0.88 9.23 -4.21
N THR A 64 -0.06 9.61 -5.18
CA THR A 64 1.27 10.18 -4.91
C THR A 64 1.19 11.67 -4.57
N GLU A 65 2.28 12.24 -4.03
CA GLU A 65 2.34 13.67 -3.69
C GLU A 65 1.99 14.54 -4.91
N THR A 66 0.92 15.33 -4.78
CA THR A 66 0.43 16.21 -5.85
C THR A 66 -0.43 17.33 -5.27
N ALA A 67 -0.46 18.46 -5.96
CA ALA A 67 -1.38 19.56 -5.69
C ALA A 67 -2.35 19.72 -6.86
N VAL A 68 -3.65 19.77 -6.56
CA VAL A 68 -4.73 19.98 -7.54
C VAL A 68 -5.54 21.19 -7.14
N ALA A 69 -5.83 22.07 -8.09
CA ALA A 69 -6.75 23.19 -7.89
C ALA A 69 -7.94 23.03 -8.84
N GLN A 70 -9.15 23.04 -8.29
CA GLN A 70 -10.40 22.89 -9.03
C GLN A 70 -11.44 23.88 -8.49
N GLY A 71 -11.81 24.87 -9.31
CA GLY A 71 -12.72 25.94 -8.88
C GLY A 71 -12.17 26.72 -7.68
N ALA A 72 -12.90 26.72 -6.56
CA ALA A 72 -12.47 27.31 -5.29
C ALA A 72 -11.71 26.34 -4.37
N LEU A 73 -11.59 25.05 -4.77
CA LEU A 73 -10.93 24.02 -3.98
C LEU A 73 -9.46 23.93 -4.37
N VAL A 74 -8.59 23.95 -3.37
CA VAL A 74 -7.15 23.67 -3.53
C VAL A 74 -6.81 22.51 -2.62
N VAL A 75 -6.43 21.39 -3.22
CA VAL A 75 -6.08 20.13 -2.53
C VAL A 75 -4.58 19.94 -2.64
N LYS A 76 -3.90 19.75 -1.50
CA LYS A 76 -2.48 19.42 -1.45
C LYS A 76 -2.29 18.09 -0.73
N ILE A 77 -1.96 17.06 -1.49
CA ILE A 77 -1.59 15.76 -0.97
C ILE A 77 -0.09 15.81 -0.66
N LYS A 78 0.30 15.47 0.57
CA LYS A 78 1.69 15.33 1.00
C LYS A 78 1.90 13.96 1.62
N GLU A 79 3.03 13.34 1.33
CA GLU A 79 3.47 12.13 2.01
C GLU A 79 4.14 12.51 3.34
N GLU A 80 3.67 11.97 4.47
CA GLU A 80 4.35 12.16 5.76
C GLU A 80 5.23 10.94 6.06
N GLN A 81 6.54 11.05 5.83
CA GLN A 81 7.47 10.01 6.29
C GLN A 81 7.74 10.18 7.78
N LEU A 82 7.14 9.31 8.59
CA LEU A 82 7.53 9.14 9.98
C LEU A 82 8.90 8.43 10.03
N VAL A 83 9.96 9.24 10.09
CA VAL A 83 11.30 8.74 10.38
C VAL A 83 11.39 8.35 11.85
N SER A 84 11.25 7.05 12.12
CA SER A 84 11.62 6.45 13.41
C SER A 84 13.14 6.38 13.49
N GLN A 85 13.81 7.49 13.81
CA GLN A 85 15.24 7.44 14.14
C GLN A 85 15.40 6.86 15.55
N PRO A 86 16.02 5.67 15.69
CA PRO A 86 16.39 5.16 17.00
C PRO A 86 17.43 6.13 17.57
N ILE A 87 17.12 6.71 18.72
CA ILE A 87 18.06 7.56 19.46
C ILE A 87 19.19 6.64 19.93
N ALA A 88 20.29 6.56 19.18
CA ALA A 88 21.47 5.82 19.62
C ALA A 88 22.14 6.59 20.77
N PRO A 89 22.21 6.05 22.01
CA PRO A 89 22.68 6.84 23.14
C PRO A 89 24.15 6.51 23.44
N PHE A 90 25.11 7.00 22.65
CA PHE A 90 26.53 6.90 23.02
C PHE A 90 27.38 8.10 22.58
N SER A 91 27.09 9.30 23.09
CA SER A 91 28.11 10.35 23.23
C SER A 91 28.97 10.05 24.46
N ARG A 92 30.15 9.45 24.26
CA ARG A 92 31.14 9.27 25.33
C ARG A 92 31.77 10.62 25.69
N GLY A 93 31.40 11.19 26.85
CA GLY A 93 32.25 12.17 27.54
C GLY A 93 31.62 13.47 28.08
N ALA A 94 30.47 13.43 28.74
CA ALA A 94 30.04 14.58 29.55
C ALA A 94 29.46 14.16 30.90
N THR A 95 29.91 14.89 31.93
CA THR A 95 29.84 14.62 33.37
C THR A 95 28.42 14.76 33.94
N THR A 96 28.13 13.96 34.97
CA THR A 96 26.86 13.84 35.70
C THR A 96 26.34 15.12 36.36
N ALA A 97 25.02 15.28 36.39
CA ALA A 97 24.27 16.07 37.40
C ALA A 97 23.13 15.22 37.97
N VAL A 98 22.87 15.35 39.28
CA VAL A 98 22.08 14.44 40.11
C VAL A 98 20.63 14.95 40.30
N VAL A 99 19.61 14.14 40.00
CA VAL A 99 18.23 14.26 40.56
C VAL A 99 17.45 12.92 40.45
N PRO A 100 16.33 12.71 41.18
CA PRO A 100 16.09 11.56 42.06
C PRO A 100 15.38 10.38 41.39
N ASP A 101 15.45 9.26 42.10
CA ASP A 101 14.92 7.93 41.81
C ASP A 101 13.60 7.89 41.02
N SER A 102 13.62 7.15 39.92
CA SER A 102 12.45 6.49 39.37
C SER A 102 12.96 5.21 38.71
N THR A 103 12.68 4.08 39.34
CA THR A 103 12.91 2.77 38.75
C THR A 103 12.02 2.66 37.52
N VAL A 104 12.61 2.78 36.34
CA VAL A 104 11.95 2.43 35.08
C VAL A 104 12.71 1.24 34.50
N SER A 105 12.27 0.05 34.87
CA SER A 105 12.55 -1.16 34.09
C SER A 105 11.66 -1.15 32.86
N VAL A 106 12.21 -0.83 31.68
CA VAL A 106 11.55 -1.15 30.41
C VAL A 106 12.18 -2.45 29.91
N SER A 107 11.42 -3.53 30.03
CA SER A 107 11.58 -4.73 29.23
C SER A 107 10.29 -4.90 28.45
N GLU A 108 10.32 -4.54 27.18
CA GLU A 108 9.28 -4.81 26.18
C GLU A 108 10.04 -4.70 24.85
N GLY A 109 10.50 -5.82 24.31
CA GLY A 109 9.68 -6.74 23.51
C GLY A 109 9.95 -6.38 22.05
N GLU A 110 10.41 -7.32 21.22
CA GLU A 110 10.77 -7.06 19.82
C GLU A 110 9.58 -6.47 19.06
N GLY A 111 9.52 -5.15 19.01
CA GLY A 111 8.54 -4.40 18.26
C GLY A 111 8.75 -4.70 16.79
N HIS A 112 7.84 -5.48 16.21
CA HIS A 112 7.77 -5.65 14.77
C HIS A 112 7.58 -4.26 14.18
N LEU A 113 8.56 -3.80 13.40
CA LEU A 113 8.38 -2.63 12.56
C LEU A 113 7.32 -3.01 11.52
N ILE A 114 6.07 -2.64 11.77
CA ILE A 114 5.04 -2.65 10.74
C ILE A 114 5.31 -1.41 9.90
N THR A 115 5.85 -1.63 8.70
CA THR A 115 5.89 -0.63 7.65
C THR A 115 4.45 -0.27 7.28
N VAL A 116 3.93 0.82 7.84
CA VAL A 116 2.68 1.41 7.37
C VAL A 116 3.02 2.24 6.13
N PRO A 117 2.43 1.98 4.96
CA PRO A 117 2.60 2.88 3.84
C PRO A 117 1.93 4.21 4.21
N THR A 118 2.72 5.27 4.43
CA THR A 118 2.15 6.62 4.46
C THR A 118 1.82 7.02 3.03
N THR A 119 0.67 6.57 2.54
CA THR A 119 0.18 6.96 1.23
C THR A 119 -1.29 7.29 1.37
N VAL A 120 -1.68 8.48 0.90
CA VAL A 120 -3.07 8.90 0.96
C VAL A 120 -3.88 7.99 0.03
N THR A 121 -4.92 7.36 0.59
CA THR A 121 -5.80 6.49 -0.18
C THR A 121 -6.88 7.31 -0.88
N VAL A 122 -7.44 6.76 -1.96
CA VAL A 122 -8.58 7.40 -2.64
C VAL A 122 -9.80 7.50 -1.74
N GLU A 123 -9.99 6.53 -0.84
CA GLU A 123 -11.07 6.54 0.14
C GLU A 123 -10.95 7.74 1.09
N GLU A 124 -9.77 7.96 1.67
CA GLU A 124 -9.50 9.11 2.54
C GLU A 124 -9.74 10.44 1.84
N LEU A 125 -9.25 10.58 0.59
CA LEU A 125 -9.44 11.79 -0.20
C LEU A 125 -10.94 12.01 -0.52
N ALA A 126 -11.64 10.98 -0.98
CA ALA A 126 -13.05 11.05 -1.31
C ALA A 126 -13.90 11.45 -0.08
N ASN A 127 -13.61 10.85 1.07
CA ASN A 127 -14.28 11.17 2.33
C ASN A 127 -14.00 12.62 2.77
N ALA A 128 -12.75 13.08 2.66
CA ALA A 128 -12.38 14.45 3.00
C ALA A 128 -13.09 15.48 2.09
N LEU A 129 -13.12 15.23 0.78
CA LEU A 129 -13.78 16.12 -0.17
C LEU A 129 -15.30 16.13 0.02
N ASN A 130 -15.91 14.97 0.26
CA ASN A 130 -17.34 14.86 0.56
C ASN A 130 -17.70 15.61 1.86
N ALA A 131 -16.86 15.51 2.91
CA ALA A 131 -17.05 16.23 4.17
C ALA A 131 -16.96 17.77 4.01
N ILE A 132 -16.21 18.26 3.02
CA ILE A 132 -16.10 19.69 2.69
C ILE A 132 -17.25 20.14 1.77
N GLY A 133 -18.07 19.21 1.27
CA GLY A 133 -19.20 19.51 0.40
C GLY A 133 -18.81 19.68 -1.07
N ALA A 134 -17.72 19.05 -1.51
CA ALA A 134 -17.36 19.02 -2.93
C ALA A 134 -18.51 18.43 -3.75
N THR A 135 -18.84 19.06 -4.88
CA THR A 135 -19.90 18.54 -5.74
C THR A 135 -19.40 17.31 -6.52
N PRO A 136 -20.29 16.43 -7.00
CA PRO A 136 -19.90 15.31 -7.85
C PRO A 136 -19.02 15.74 -9.05
N ASN A 137 -19.33 16.88 -9.66
CA ASN A 137 -18.54 17.45 -10.75
C ASN A 137 -17.13 17.86 -10.31
N ASP A 138 -16.97 18.38 -9.09
CA ASP A 138 -15.66 18.73 -8.55
C ASP A 138 -14.83 17.47 -8.28
N LEU A 139 -15.45 16.42 -7.72
CA LEU A 139 -14.80 15.13 -7.49
C LEU A 139 -14.28 14.54 -8.80
N ILE A 140 -15.12 14.49 -9.83
CA ILE A 140 -14.74 13.99 -11.17
C ILE A 140 -13.55 14.76 -11.71
N ALA A 141 -13.60 16.09 -11.68
CA ALA A 141 -12.52 16.92 -12.20
C ALA A 141 -11.21 16.75 -11.43
N ILE A 142 -11.28 16.58 -10.10
CA ILE A 142 -10.09 16.32 -9.28
C ILE A 142 -9.51 14.94 -9.62
N PHE A 143 -10.31 13.88 -9.67
CA PHE A 143 -9.83 12.53 -10.00
C PHE A 143 -9.31 12.41 -11.43
N ASP A 144 -9.95 13.06 -12.40
CA ASP A 144 -9.46 13.14 -13.78
C ASP A 144 -8.14 13.91 -13.87
N ALA A 145 -8.00 15.01 -13.12
CA ALA A 145 -6.74 15.75 -13.03
C ALA A 145 -5.62 14.91 -12.39
N LEU A 146 -5.90 14.18 -11.32
CA LEU A 146 -4.95 13.26 -10.68
C LEU A 146 -4.53 12.12 -11.61
N ASN A 147 -5.47 11.55 -12.37
CA ASN A 147 -5.20 10.52 -13.37
C ASN A 147 -4.30 11.06 -14.50
N LYS A 148 -4.62 12.24 -15.04
CA LYS A 148 -3.81 12.89 -16.09
C LYS A 148 -2.42 13.31 -15.62
N ALA A 149 -2.29 13.66 -14.34
CA ALA A 149 -1.01 13.97 -13.72
C ALA A 149 -0.16 12.72 -13.42
N GLY A 150 -0.71 11.51 -13.60
CA GLY A 150 -0.05 10.26 -13.20
C GLY A 150 0.07 10.07 -11.69
N ALA A 151 -0.68 10.87 -10.92
CA ALA A 151 -0.67 10.83 -9.47
C ALA A 151 -1.57 9.72 -8.90
N LEU A 152 -2.65 9.40 -9.63
CA LEU A 152 -3.55 8.29 -9.30
C LEU A 152 -2.98 6.96 -9.79
N GLN A 153 -2.62 6.06 -8.88
CA GLN A 153 -2.13 4.72 -9.20
C GLN A 153 -3.29 3.74 -9.41
N ALA A 154 -4.20 4.06 -10.32
CA ALA A 154 -5.31 3.21 -10.71
C ALA A 154 -5.86 3.58 -12.08
N LYS A 155 -6.61 2.65 -12.67
CA LYS A 155 -7.43 2.94 -13.84
C LYS A 155 -8.68 3.69 -13.40
N LEU A 156 -8.90 4.88 -13.95
CA LEU A 156 -10.13 5.65 -13.76
C LEU A 156 -11.16 5.28 -14.83
N GLU A 157 -12.38 4.92 -14.41
CA GLU A 157 -13.54 4.66 -15.28
C GLU A 157 -14.73 5.54 -14.86
N MET A 158 -15.46 6.10 -15.84
CA MET A 158 -16.63 6.95 -15.60
C MET A 158 -17.91 6.28 -16.12
N MET A 159 -18.99 6.35 -15.33
CA MET A 159 -20.28 5.69 -15.57
C MET A 159 -21.51 6.61 -15.44
#